data_AF-A0A420E6K9-F1
#
_entry.id   AF-A0A420E6K9-F1
#
_cell.length_a   1.000
_cell.length_b   1.000
_cell.length_c   1.000
_cell.angle_alpha   90.00
_cell.angle_beta   90.00
_cell.angle_gamma   90.00
#
_symmetry.space_group_name_H-M   'P 1'
#
loop_
_entity.id
_entity.type
_entity.pdbx_description
1 polymer ?
#
loop_
_entity_poly.entity_id
_entity_poly.type
_entity_poly.pdbx_seq_one_letter_code
_entity_poly.pdbx_strand_id
1 'polypeptide(L)'
;MVLFILGDWLDSGVVSPPSAYNDFMLGCRLNFSLWFLLGVVFYQYQSLLSLLASFKTLVILLVCACLAFPAAYLSSVGVFGDLRTQPYAPLELIIHSLIKNLNTLSWVMLIMGITLSSFNHPSKLIRLLVEMSYPIYILHYIPIILVSAILIGQGFSQVLEVSLAPLITFFLCSVLYWVFIKFTPLNWIINGYHKSWFKLGGST
;
A
#
# COMPACT_ATOMS: atom_id res chain seq x y z
N MET A 1 7.58 -16.85 3.81
CA MET A 1 8.15 -16.50 5.12
C MET A 1 9.68 -16.63 5.12
N VAL A 2 10.24 -17.81 4.84
CA VAL A 2 11.71 -18.04 4.77
C VAL A 2 12.41 -17.10 3.79
N LEU A 3 11.83 -16.86 2.62
CA LEU A 3 12.43 -15.97 1.61
C LEU A 3 12.39 -14.48 1.99
N PHE A 4 11.46 -14.04 2.84
CA PHE A 4 11.46 -12.66 3.36
C PHE A 4 12.59 -12.45 4.38
N ILE A 5 12.81 -13.45 5.23
CA ILE A 5 13.92 -13.47 6.19
C ILE A 5 15.25 -13.54 5.44
N LEU A 6 15.34 -14.33 4.38
CA LEU A 6 16.52 -14.39 3.51
C LEU A 6 16.80 -13.03 2.86
N GLY A 7 15.76 -12.31 2.41
CA GLY A 7 15.92 -10.99 1.83
C GLY A 7 16.47 -9.96 2.83
N ASP A 8 15.86 -9.88 4.00
CA ASP A 8 16.36 -8.98 5.07
C ASP A 8 17.78 -9.38 5.55
N TRP A 9 18.13 -10.67 5.48
CA TRP A 9 19.48 -11.18 5.78
C TRP A 9 20.52 -10.80 4.73
N LEU A 10 20.17 -10.93 3.44
CA LEU A 10 21.01 -10.47 2.33
C LEU A 10 21.27 -8.96 2.39
N ASP A 11 20.30 -8.21 2.91
CA ASP A 11 20.37 -6.76 3.03
C ASP A 11 20.95 -6.32 4.41
N SER A 12 21.43 -7.27 5.23
CA SER A 12 22.01 -7.06 6.56
C SER A 12 21.10 -6.30 7.57
N GLY A 13 19.82 -6.14 7.24
CA GLY A 13 18.89 -5.27 7.97
C GLY A 13 19.25 -3.78 7.92
N VAL A 14 20.23 -3.37 7.11
CA VAL A 14 20.66 -1.98 6.93
C VAL A 14 20.05 -1.47 5.63
N VAL A 15 19.04 -0.62 5.73
CA VAL A 15 18.36 -0.04 4.56
C VAL A 15 18.88 1.38 4.37
N SER A 16 19.89 1.56 3.55
CA SER A 16 20.27 2.88 3.05
C SER A 16 19.46 3.21 1.80
N PRO A 17 18.99 4.47 1.61
CA PRO A 17 18.37 4.88 0.36
C PRO A 17 19.31 4.59 -0.82
N PRO A 18 18.84 3.92 -1.89
CA PRO A 18 19.70 3.62 -3.04
C PRO A 18 20.13 4.92 -3.72
N SER A 19 21.42 5.06 -3.99
CA SER A 19 21.99 6.25 -4.65
C SER A 19 21.98 6.13 -6.18
N ALA A 20 21.96 4.90 -6.69
CA ALA A 20 21.85 4.55 -8.09
C ALA A 20 20.84 3.40 -8.30
N TYR A 21 20.33 3.25 -9.53
CA TYR A 21 19.36 2.21 -9.88
C TYR A 21 19.87 0.77 -9.61
N ASN A 22 21.18 0.56 -9.74
CA ASN A 22 21.82 -0.73 -9.49
C ASN A 22 22.05 -1.03 -8.00
N ASP A 23 21.86 -0.05 -7.11
CA ASP A 23 21.98 -0.22 -5.66
C ASP A 23 20.77 -0.95 -5.07
N PHE A 24 19.78 -1.31 -5.91
CA PHE A 24 18.63 -2.09 -5.48
C PHE A 24 19.10 -3.45 -4.94
N MET A 25 18.95 -3.61 -3.63
CA MET A 25 19.45 -4.76 -2.91
C MET A 25 18.71 -6.05 -3.34
N LEU A 26 19.43 -7.18 -3.30
CA LEU A 26 18.88 -8.46 -3.75
C LEU A 26 17.68 -8.89 -2.90
N GLY A 27 17.69 -8.60 -1.60
CA GLY A 27 16.58 -8.92 -0.71
C GLY A 27 15.29 -8.21 -1.08
N CYS A 28 15.37 -6.93 -1.44
CA CYS A 28 14.23 -6.18 -1.97
C CYS A 28 13.63 -6.80 -3.23
N ARG A 29 14.45 -7.29 -4.18
CA ARG A 29 13.96 -7.97 -5.40
C ARG A 29 13.24 -9.28 -5.09
N LEU A 30 13.76 -10.07 -4.14
CA LEU A 30 13.13 -11.30 -3.69
C LEU A 30 11.79 -11.01 -2.99
N ASN A 31 11.73 -9.95 -2.18
CA ASN A 31 10.50 -9.50 -1.52
C ASN A 31 9.39 -9.21 -2.55
N PHE A 32 9.66 -8.39 -3.57
CA PHE A 32 8.69 -8.11 -4.63
C PHE A 32 8.25 -9.36 -5.40
N SER A 33 9.19 -10.27 -5.67
CA SER A 33 8.89 -11.53 -6.37
C SER A 33 7.91 -12.41 -5.57
N LEU A 34 8.02 -12.43 -4.24
CA LEU A 34 7.10 -13.15 -3.37
C LEU A 34 5.68 -12.56 -3.39
N TRP A 35 5.57 -11.24 -3.33
CA TRP A 35 4.29 -10.55 -3.44
C TRP A 35 3.62 -10.82 -4.79
N PHE A 36 4.40 -10.85 -5.86
CA PHE A 36 3.90 -11.25 -7.18
C PHE A 36 3.37 -12.69 -7.18
N LEU A 37 4.13 -13.65 -6.66
CA LEU A 37 3.71 -15.05 -6.58
C LEU A 37 2.45 -15.23 -5.71
N LEU A 38 2.34 -14.49 -4.61
CA LEU A 38 1.14 -14.48 -3.78
C LEU A 38 -0.09 -14.01 -4.58
N GLY A 39 0.08 -12.99 -5.43
CA GLY A 39 -0.95 -12.56 -6.38
C GLY A 39 -1.32 -13.66 -7.39
N VAL A 40 -0.35 -14.39 -7.93
CA VAL A 40 -0.59 -15.54 -8.83
C VAL A 40 -1.37 -16.64 -8.13
N VAL A 41 -1.05 -16.95 -6.86
CA VAL A 41 -1.79 -17.92 -6.05
C VAL A 41 -3.24 -17.47 -5.89
N PHE A 42 -3.50 -16.20 -5.58
CA PHE A 42 -4.88 -15.70 -5.48
C PHE A 42 -5.64 -15.74 -6.80
N TYR A 43 -4.95 -15.49 -7.91
CA TYR A 43 -5.55 -15.58 -9.24
C TYR A 43 -5.97 -17.02 -9.57
N GLN A 44 -5.14 -18.00 -9.23
CA GLN A 44 -5.45 -19.42 -9.45
C GLN A 44 -6.51 -19.96 -8.47
N TYR A 45 -6.46 -19.52 -7.21
CA TYR A 45 -7.32 -20.02 -6.12
C TYR A 45 -8.27 -18.95 -5.61
N GLN A 46 -9.23 -18.57 -6.46
CA GLN A 46 -10.22 -17.53 -6.13
C GLN A 46 -11.11 -17.88 -4.92
N SER A 47 -11.23 -19.15 -4.55
CA SER A 47 -11.90 -19.58 -3.31
C SER A 47 -11.23 -19.04 -2.04
N LEU A 48 -9.93 -18.74 -2.08
CA LEU A 48 -9.25 -18.06 -0.97
C LEU A 48 -9.74 -16.62 -0.79
N LEU A 49 -10.14 -15.96 -1.87
CA LEU A 49 -10.65 -14.59 -1.83
C LEU A 49 -12.03 -14.52 -1.15
N SER A 50 -12.88 -15.54 -1.32
CA SER A 50 -14.18 -15.59 -0.63
C SER A 50 -14.01 -15.84 0.88
N LEU A 51 -13.02 -16.66 1.28
CA LEU A 51 -12.67 -16.84 2.70
C LEU A 51 -12.17 -15.53 3.32
N LEU A 52 -11.38 -14.77 2.56
CA LEU A 52 -10.79 -13.51 2.99
C LEU A 52 -11.84 -12.41 3.22
N ALA A 53 -12.91 -12.41 2.42
CA ALA A 53 -14.03 -11.47 2.55
C ALA A 53 -14.96 -11.75 3.74
N SER A 54 -14.80 -12.88 4.44
CA SER A 54 -15.67 -13.24 5.55
C SER A 54 -15.37 -12.43 6.82
N PHE A 55 -16.41 -12.00 7.53
CA PHE A 55 -16.28 -11.16 8.73
C PHE A 55 -15.34 -11.77 9.79
N LYS A 56 -15.39 -13.09 10.00
CA LYS A 56 -14.53 -13.79 10.95
C LYS A 56 -13.04 -13.63 10.57
N THR A 57 -12.70 -13.84 9.30
CA THR A 57 -11.33 -13.66 8.81
C THR A 57 -10.87 -12.22 8.94
N LEU A 58 -11.74 -11.25 8.62
CA LEU A 58 -11.43 -9.82 8.77
C LEU A 58 -11.13 -9.43 10.22
N VAL A 59 -11.92 -9.91 11.18
CA VAL A 59 -11.67 -9.65 12.61
C VAL A 59 -10.34 -10.26 13.05
N ILE A 60 -10.05 -11.50 12.65
CA ILE A 60 -8.77 -12.17 12.97
C ILE A 60 -7.60 -11.36 12.39
N LEU A 61 -7.69 -10.97 11.12
CA LEU A 61 -6.65 -10.18 10.45
C LEU A 61 -6.45 -8.81 11.09
N LEU A 62 -7.53 -8.14 11.49
CA LEU A 62 -7.46 -6.86 12.20
C LEU A 62 -6.76 -7.01 13.55
N VAL A 63 -7.12 -8.04 14.33
CA VAL A 63 -6.46 -8.32 15.62
C VAL A 63 -4.97 -8.62 15.41
N CYS A 64 -4.63 -9.48 14.44
CA CYS A 64 -3.24 -9.78 14.10
C CYS A 64 -2.46 -8.53 13.68
N ALA A 65 -3.03 -7.69 12.82
CA ALA A 65 -2.42 -6.45 12.34
C ALA A 65 -2.21 -5.45 13.49
N CYS A 66 -3.22 -5.23 14.34
CA CYS A 66 -3.14 -4.32 15.47
C CYS A 66 -2.17 -4.80 16.55
N LEU A 67 -2.04 -6.11 16.78
CA LEU A 67 -1.08 -6.66 17.75
C LEU A 67 0.36 -6.66 17.22
N ALA A 68 0.54 -6.93 15.93
CA ALA A 68 1.86 -6.96 15.30
C ALA A 68 2.43 -5.54 15.09
N PHE A 69 1.57 -4.53 14.91
CA PHE A 69 2.00 -3.16 14.62
C PHE A 69 2.87 -2.54 15.73
N PRO A 70 2.51 -2.55 17.04
CA PRO A 70 3.38 -2.05 18.10
C PRO A 70 4.72 -2.78 18.17
N ALA A 71 4.72 -4.10 17.95
CA ALA A 71 5.94 -4.90 17.96
C ALA A 71 6.86 -4.56 16.77
N ALA A 72 6.28 -4.32 15.59
CA ALA A 72 7.01 -3.83 14.41
C ALA A 72 7.56 -2.41 14.65
N TYR A 73 6.74 -1.52 15.21
CA TYR A 73 7.09 -0.12 15.47
C TYR A 73 8.21 0.02 16.51
N LEU A 74 8.14 -0.73 17.62
CA LEU A 74 9.17 -0.68 18.67
C LEU A 74 10.51 -1.29 18.22
N SER A 75 10.47 -2.22 17.25
CA SER A 75 11.69 -2.84 16.72
C SER A 75 12.31 -2.02 15.58
N SER A 76 11.57 -1.13 14.92
CA SER A 76 12.13 -0.11 14.02
C SER A 76 12.68 1.07 14.81
N VAL A 77 13.99 1.11 15.06
CA VAL A 77 14.63 2.26 15.70
C VAL A 77 14.63 3.45 14.71
N GLY A 78 13.78 4.45 14.97
CA GLY A 78 13.77 5.73 14.24
C GLY A 78 12.64 5.89 13.24
N VAL A 79 12.27 7.15 12.98
CA VAL A 79 11.11 7.63 12.20
C VAL A 79 11.04 7.03 10.77
N PHE A 80 12.12 6.42 10.27
CA PHE A 80 12.19 5.63 9.03
C PHE A 80 13.07 4.36 9.12
N GLY A 81 13.34 3.84 10.32
CA GLY A 81 14.29 2.72 10.53
C GLY A 81 15.77 3.14 10.57
N ASP A 82 16.05 4.45 10.57
CA ASP A 82 17.37 5.02 10.28
C ASP A 82 18.18 5.45 11.52
N LEU A 83 17.83 4.98 12.72
CA LEU A 83 18.62 5.27 13.93
C LEU A 83 19.46 4.09 14.41
N ARG A 84 19.38 2.93 13.74
CA ARG A 84 20.21 1.77 14.11
C ARG A 84 21.45 1.73 13.23
N THR A 85 22.55 2.29 13.74
CA THR A 85 23.88 2.23 13.11
C THR A 85 24.59 0.88 13.30
N GLN A 86 23.96 -0.06 14.03
CA GLN A 86 24.52 -1.36 14.37
C GLN A 86 23.64 -2.49 13.80
N PRO A 87 24.23 -3.50 13.15
CA PRO A 87 23.49 -4.62 12.59
C PRO A 87 22.72 -5.40 13.67
N TYR A 88 21.68 -6.10 13.26
CA TYR A 88 20.94 -7.00 14.13
C TYR A 88 21.77 -8.22 14.50
N ALA A 89 21.65 -8.69 15.74
CA ALA A 89 22.05 -10.05 16.06
C ALA A 89 21.19 -11.03 15.22
N PRO A 90 21.70 -12.19 14.78
CA PRO A 90 20.99 -13.07 13.86
C PRO A 90 19.56 -13.45 14.30
N LEU A 91 19.36 -13.69 15.60
CA LEU A 91 18.05 -14.00 16.16
C LEU A 91 17.10 -12.79 16.15
N GLU A 92 17.61 -11.60 16.49
CA GLU A 92 16.83 -10.36 16.46
C GLU A 92 16.36 -10.05 15.04
N LEU A 93 17.24 -10.25 14.04
CA LEU A 93 16.92 -10.05 12.64
C LEU A 93 15.76 -10.95 12.20
N ILE A 94 15.83 -12.24 12.52
CA ILE A 94 14.78 -13.21 12.18
C ILE A 94 13.44 -12.81 12.80
N ILE A 95 13.43 -12.45 14.09
CA ILE A 95 12.22 -12.05 14.80
C ILE A 95 11.65 -10.77 14.21
N HIS A 96 12.50 -9.75 13.98
CA HIS A 96 12.10 -8.48 13.39
C HIS A 96 11.51 -8.65 12.00
N SER A 97 12.20 -9.38 11.12
CA SER A 97 11.73 -9.73 9.78
C SER A 97 10.39 -10.45 9.82
N LEU A 98 10.23 -11.41 10.74
CA LEU A 98 8.97 -12.13 10.89
C LEU A 98 7.82 -11.19 11.27
N ILE A 99 8.02 -10.37 12.31
CA ILE A 99 6.99 -9.44 12.81
C ILE A 99 6.63 -8.40 11.75
N LYS A 100 7.63 -7.78 11.10
CA LYS A 100 7.44 -6.81 10.01
C LYS A 100 6.60 -7.40 8.88
N ASN A 101 7.00 -8.57 8.37
CA ASN A 101 6.33 -9.17 7.22
C ASN A 101 4.94 -9.73 7.57
N LEU A 102 4.74 -10.27 8.78
CA LEU A 102 3.41 -10.68 9.24
C LEU A 102 2.48 -9.48 9.39
N ASN A 103 2.97 -8.37 9.95
CA ASN A 103 2.19 -7.14 10.06
C ASN A 103 1.76 -6.64 8.67
N THR A 104 2.69 -6.51 7.73
CA THR A 104 2.37 -6.11 6.35
C THR A 104 1.39 -7.08 5.69
N LEU A 105 1.61 -8.38 5.84
CA LEU A 105 0.71 -9.40 5.29
C LEU A 105 -0.70 -9.28 5.87
N SER A 106 -0.84 -9.13 7.20
CA SER A 106 -2.13 -8.96 7.86
C SER A 106 -2.86 -7.71 7.36
N TRP A 107 -2.17 -6.57 7.24
CA TRP A 107 -2.75 -5.33 6.71
C TRP A 107 -3.21 -5.47 5.25
N VAL A 108 -2.35 -6.02 4.37
CA VAL A 108 -2.69 -6.20 2.96
C VAL A 108 -3.88 -7.14 2.81
N MET A 109 -3.89 -8.26 3.52
CA MET A 109 -4.98 -9.23 3.50
C MET A 109 -6.28 -8.63 4.05
N LEU A 110 -6.20 -7.84 5.12
CA LEU A 110 -7.35 -7.16 5.72
C LEU A 110 -7.98 -6.18 4.72
N ILE A 111 -7.18 -5.29 4.13
CA ILE A 111 -7.67 -4.28 3.17
C ILE A 111 -8.27 -4.96 1.93
N MET A 112 -7.60 -6.01 1.43
CA MET A 112 -8.10 -6.80 0.31
C MET A 112 -9.46 -7.45 0.64
N GLY A 113 -9.57 -8.09 1.81
CA GLY A 113 -10.81 -8.72 2.27
C GLY A 113 -11.96 -7.72 2.45
N ILE A 114 -11.70 -6.55 3.06
CA ILE A 114 -12.69 -5.47 3.19
C ILE A 114 -13.17 -5.01 1.81
N THR A 115 -12.24 -4.84 0.87
CA THR A 115 -12.55 -4.41 -0.51
C THR A 115 -13.44 -5.44 -1.21
N LEU A 116 -13.09 -6.73 -1.11
CA LEU A 116 -13.87 -7.83 -1.69
C LEU A 116 -15.27 -7.91 -1.08
N SER A 117 -15.37 -7.80 0.24
CA SER A 117 -16.66 -7.80 0.96
C SER A 117 -17.55 -6.64 0.51
N SER A 118 -16.96 -5.46 0.27
CA SER A 118 -17.67 -4.27 -0.18
C SER A 118 -18.23 -4.40 -1.60
N PHE A 119 -17.55 -5.12 -2.50
CA PHE A 119 -18.03 -5.30 -3.88
C PHE A 119 -19.29 -6.15 -4.00
N ASN A 120 -19.64 -6.95 -2.99
CA ASN A 120 -20.91 -7.68 -2.98
C ASN A 120 -22.14 -6.75 -2.82
N HIS A 121 -21.93 -5.48 -2.46
CA HIS A 121 -22.97 -4.48 -2.29
C HIS A 121 -22.71 -3.27 -3.21
N PRO A 122 -23.05 -3.35 -4.50
CA PRO A 122 -22.77 -2.28 -5.45
C PRO A 122 -23.48 -0.99 -5.05
N SER A 123 -22.70 0.06 -4.80
CA SER A 123 -23.19 1.39 -4.45
C SER A 123 -22.66 2.44 -5.42
N LYS A 124 -23.37 3.57 -5.54
CA LYS A 124 -22.89 4.72 -6.34
C LYS A 124 -21.52 5.20 -5.86
N LEU A 125 -21.27 5.15 -4.55
CA LEU A 125 -19.99 5.51 -3.95
C LEU A 125 -18.88 4.56 -4.41
N ILE A 126 -19.09 3.24 -4.36
CA ILE A 126 -18.11 2.25 -4.83
C ILE A 126 -17.81 2.48 -6.31
N ARG A 127 -18.85 2.71 -7.13
CA ARG A 127 -18.65 2.99 -8.56
C ARG A 127 -17.80 4.24 -8.80
N LEU A 128 -18.04 5.30 -8.01
CA LEU A 128 -17.23 6.52 -8.06
C LEU A 128 -15.78 6.27 -7.62
N LEU A 129 -15.57 5.55 -6.52
CA LEU A 129 -14.23 5.20 -6.03
C LEU A 129 -13.45 4.36 -7.05
N VAL A 130 -14.11 3.40 -7.71
CA VAL A 130 -13.50 2.61 -8.78
C VAL A 130 -13.12 3.49 -9.96
N GLU A 131 -13.98 4.42 -10.37
CA GLU A 131 -13.68 5.39 -11.44
C GLU A 131 -12.49 6.30 -11.10
N MET A 132 -12.37 6.72 -9.85
CA MET A 132 -11.28 7.59 -9.39
C MET A 132 -9.98 6.82 -9.12
N SER A 133 -10.03 5.51 -8.93
CA SER A 133 -8.87 4.71 -8.48
C SER A 133 -7.66 4.83 -9.40
N TYR A 134 -7.85 4.76 -10.72
CA TYR A 134 -6.76 4.84 -11.69
C TYR A 134 -6.18 6.26 -11.84
N PRO A 135 -6.99 7.33 -11.97
CA PRO A 135 -6.49 8.71 -11.88
C PRO A 135 -5.71 8.98 -10.59
N ILE A 136 -6.24 8.56 -9.44
CA ILE A 136 -5.57 8.75 -8.15
C ILE A 136 -4.26 7.96 -8.12
N TYR A 137 -4.22 6.73 -8.64
CA TYR A 137 -2.99 5.95 -8.75
C TYR A 137 -1.89 6.68 -9.54
N ILE A 138 -2.23 7.39 -10.61
CA ILE A 138 -1.24 8.18 -11.36
C ILE A 138 -0.82 9.43 -10.59
N LEU A 139 -1.78 10.11 -9.97
CA LEU A 139 -1.55 11.41 -9.35
C LEU A 139 -0.88 11.34 -7.98
N HIS A 140 -1.13 10.30 -7.17
CA HIS A 140 -0.87 10.33 -5.73
C HIS A 140 0.60 10.39 -5.32
N TYR A 141 1.55 9.97 -6.17
CA TYR A 141 2.95 9.83 -5.76
C TYR A 141 3.62 11.15 -5.40
N ILE A 142 3.42 12.21 -6.20
CA ILE A 142 4.00 13.53 -5.89
C ILE A 142 3.30 14.17 -4.65
N PRO A 143 1.96 14.24 -4.60
CA PRO A 143 1.23 14.72 -3.43
C PRO A 143 1.59 14.02 -2.12
N ILE A 144 1.68 12.68 -2.10
CA ILE A 144 1.96 11.96 -0.84
C ILE A 144 3.34 12.32 -0.31
N ILE A 145 4.36 12.42 -1.16
CA ILE A 145 5.71 12.82 -0.75
C ILE A 145 5.71 14.23 -0.15
N LEU A 146 5.03 15.19 -0.81
CA LEU A 146 4.96 16.57 -0.33
C LEU A 146 4.19 16.67 0.99
N VAL A 147 3.03 16.02 1.09
CA VAL A 147 2.21 16.03 2.30
C VAL A 147 2.96 15.38 3.46
N SER A 148 3.57 14.21 3.26
CA SER A 148 4.38 13.56 4.28
C SER A 148 5.56 14.43 4.71
N ALA A 149 6.30 15.04 3.77
CA ALA A 149 7.42 15.93 4.11
C ALA A 149 6.98 17.14 4.95
N ILE A 150 5.83 17.74 4.65
CA ILE A 150 5.26 18.85 5.43
C ILE A 150 4.87 18.39 6.84
N LEU A 151 4.15 17.26 6.97
CA LEU A 151 3.73 16.74 8.27
C LEU A 151 4.93 16.38 9.16
N ILE A 152 5.95 15.75 8.57
CA ILE A 152 7.21 15.44 9.27
C ILE A 152 7.93 16.73 9.67
N GLY A 153 8.04 17.70 8.75
CA GLY A 153 8.66 18.99 9.02
C GLY A 153 7.96 19.82 10.10
N GLN A 154 6.66 19.59 10.31
CA GLN A 154 5.87 20.19 11.38
C GLN A 154 5.95 19.43 12.72
N GLY A 155 6.68 18.31 12.77
CA GLY A 155 6.88 17.52 13.99
C GLY A 155 5.70 16.62 14.36
N PHE A 156 4.81 16.28 13.41
CA PHE A 156 3.77 15.28 13.66
C PHE A 156 4.40 13.92 13.98
N SER A 157 3.80 13.18 14.91
CA SER A 157 4.24 11.82 15.21
C SER A 157 3.99 10.90 14.01
N GLN A 158 4.78 9.84 13.89
CA GLN A 158 4.68 8.87 12.79
C GLN A 158 3.28 8.25 12.67
N VAL A 159 2.60 8.01 13.81
CA VAL A 159 1.22 7.50 13.82
C VAL A 159 0.27 8.50 13.17
N LEU A 160 0.42 9.79 13.47
CA LEU A 160 -0.39 10.84 12.86
C LEU A 160 -0.04 11.04 11.39
N GLU A 161 1.24 10.98 11.02
CA GLU A 161 1.68 11.10 9.62
C GLU A 161 1.10 9.98 8.76
N VAL A 162 1.28 8.72 9.15
CA VAL A 162 0.74 7.54 8.44
C VAL A 162 -0.80 7.58 8.36
N SER A 163 -1.47 8.20 9.33
CA SER A 163 -2.93 8.33 9.33
C SER A 163 -3.43 9.49 8.47
N LEU A 164 -2.77 10.65 8.54
CA LEU A 164 -3.24 11.89 7.90
C LEU A 164 -2.74 12.03 6.46
N ALA A 165 -1.49 11.64 6.16
CA ALA A 165 -0.90 11.84 4.85
C ALA A 165 -1.71 11.15 3.73
N PRO A 166 -2.15 9.89 3.87
CA PRO A 166 -2.98 9.24 2.85
C PRO A 166 -4.35 9.90 2.70
N LEU A 167 -4.97 10.35 3.79
CA LEU A 167 -6.28 11.00 3.77
C LEU A 167 -6.24 12.36 3.06
N ILE A 168 -5.28 13.20 3.43
CA ILE A 168 -5.06 14.51 2.81
C ILE A 168 -4.71 14.33 1.33
N THR A 169 -3.83 13.38 1.03
CA THR A 169 -3.42 13.09 -0.36
C THR A 169 -4.59 12.58 -1.20
N PHE A 170 -5.40 11.66 -0.67
CA PHE A 170 -6.58 11.16 -1.35
C PHE A 170 -7.56 12.30 -1.68
N PHE A 171 -7.79 13.21 -0.72
CA PHE A 171 -8.64 14.37 -0.92
C PHE A 171 -8.07 15.30 -2.00
N LEU A 172 -6.78 15.64 -1.92
CA LEU A 172 -6.11 16.48 -2.90
C LEU A 172 -6.16 15.88 -4.31
N CYS A 173 -5.85 14.59 -4.45
CA CYS A 173 -5.93 13.88 -5.73
C CYS A 173 -7.36 13.82 -6.27
N SER A 174 -8.36 13.68 -5.39
CA SER A 174 -9.76 13.72 -5.78
C SER A 174 -10.14 15.10 -6.35
N VAL A 175 -9.70 16.19 -5.72
CA VAL A 175 -9.90 17.55 -6.25
C VAL A 175 -9.22 17.71 -7.60
N LEU A 176 -7.95 17.30 -7.73
CA LEU A 176 -7.22 17.35 -9.00
C LEU A 176 -7.92 16.56 -10.10
N TYR A 177 -8.46 15.38 -9.78
CA TYR A 177 -9.25 14.59 -10.70
C TYR A 177 -10.47 15.36 -11.20
N TRP A 178 -11.26 15.97 -10.31
CA TRP A 178 -12.47 16.71 -10.72
C TRP A 178 -12.15 17.97 -11.53
N VAL A 179 -11.08 18.69 -11.17
CA VAL A 179 -10.70 19.94 -11.84
C VAL A 179 -10.05 19.69 -13.20
N PHE A 180 -9.10 18.76 -13.29
CA PHE A 180 -8.25 18.61 -14.48
C PHE A 180 -8.59 17.42 -15.36
N ILE A 181 -9.23 16.38 -14.82
CA ILE A 181 -9.42 15.11 -15.55
C ILE A 181 -10.88 14.89 -15.91
N LYS A 182 -11.80 14.84 -14.94
CA LYS A 182 -13.20 14.36 -15.12
C LYS A 182 -13.89 14.93 -16.36
N PHE A 183 -13.78 16.24 -16.54
CA PHE A 183 -14.51 17.00 -17.56
C PHE A 183 -13.65 17.36 -18.78
N THR A 184 -12.43 16.85 -18.87
CA THR A 184 -11.52 17.14 -19.98
C THR A 184 -11.28 15.89 -20.84
N PRO A 185 -10.74 16.05 -22.06
CA PRO A 185 -10.28 14.91 -22.87
C PRO A 185 -9.26 14.00 -22.17
N LEU A 186 -8.59 14.44 -21.09
CA LEU A 186 -7.71 13.56 -20.32
C LEU A 186 -8.46 12.35 -19.74
N ASN A 187 -9.76 12.49 -19.44
CA ASN A 187 -10.56 11.36 -18.98
C ASN A 187 -10.61 10.21 -20.01
N TRP A 188 -10.46 10.51 -21.31
CA TRP A 188 -10.41 9.49 -22.37
C TRP A 188 -9.17 8.62 -22.26
N ILE A 189 -8.03 9.26 -22.02
CA ILE A 189 -6.73 8.61 -21.92
C ILE A 189 -6.67 7.79 -20.62
N ILE A 190 -7.16 8.37 -19.53
CA ILE A 190 -7.00 7.80 -18.19
C ILE A 190 -8.08 6.73 -17.92
N ASN A 191 -9.37 7.04 -18.07
CA ASN A 191 -10.45 6.11 -17.74
C ASN A 191 -11.07 5.40 -18.95
N GLY A 192 -10.63 5.74 -20.16
CA GLY A 192 -11.20 5.24 -21.41
C GLY A 192 -12.41 6.04 -21.90
N TYR A 193 -12.53 6.19 -23.22
CA TYR A 193 -13.58 6.98 -23.88
C TYR A 193 -15.01 6.57 -23.52
N HIS A 194 -15.26 5.26 -23.32
CA HIS A 194 -16.61 4.79 -23.01
C HIS A 194 -17.12 5.27 -21.63
N LYS A 195 -16.22 5.50 -20.67
CA LYS A 195 -16.52 5.96 -19.31
C LYS A 195 -16.44 7.47 -19.14
N SER A 196 -15.93 8.19 -20.13
CA SER A 196 -15.73 9.63 -19.99
C SER A 196 -17.03 10.41 -20.06
N TRP A 197 -17.08 11.50 -19.29
CA TRP A 197 -18.20 12.43 -19.32
C TRP A 197 -18.21 13.24 -20.63
N PHE A 198 -17.06 13.80 -21.01
CA PHE A 198 -16.91 14.50 -22.28
C PHE A 198 -16.85 13.47 -23.41
N LYS A 199 -17.67 13.63 -24.45
CA LYS A 199 -17.68 12.78 -25.65
C LYS A 199 -17.81 13.69 -26.87
N LEU A 200 -16.96 13.49 -27.86
CA LEU A 200 -17.10 14.17 -29.15
C LEU A 200 -18.20 13.42 -29.92
N GLY A 201 -19.24 14.16 -30.34
CA GLY A 201 -20.48 13.66 -30.95
C GLY A 201 -20.48 12.21 -31.46
N GLY A 202 -21.30 11.38 -30.80
CA GLY A 202 -21.81 10.10 -31.30
C GLY A 202 -23.28 10.02 -30.92
N SER A 203 -24.12 9.91 -31.94
CA SER A 203 -25.59 9.85 -31.95
C SER A 203 -26.23 8.97 -30.87
N THR A 204 -27.45 9.36 -30.49
CA THR A 204 -28.53 8.55 -29.88
C THR A 204 -28.30 7.06 -29.81
#